data_AF-A0A1L7AD15-F1
#
_entry.id   AF-A0A1L7AD15-F1
#
_cell.length_a   1.000
_cell.length_b   1.000
_cell.length_c   1.000
_cell.angle_alpha   90.00
_cell.angle_beta   90.00
_cell.angle_gamma   90.00
#
_symmetry.space_group_name_H-M   'P 1'
#
loop_
_entity.id
_entity.type
_entity.pdbx_description
1 polymer ?
#
loop_
_entity_poly.entity_id
_entity_poly.type
_entity_poly.pdbx_seq_one_letter_code
_entity_poly.pdbx_strand_id
1 'polypeptide(L)'
;MSRPGGRDPLAVLRRLRATEMEQAKRVFGDRLSRLATAERSAQAAEEALRREAALAAEPRDHTAWLPLGLRQRDDAMQAARRAEAAAEQARAALAAARASERAVERLQERWEDEAERHAAKAERQALDAAGLRGRTR
;
A
#
# COMPACT_ATOMS: atom_id res chain seq x y z
N MET A 1 -33.27 3.75 7.20
CA MET A 1 -33.41 4.53 8.46
C MET A 1 -32.12 4.42 9.26
N SER A 2 -31.21 5.39 9.13
CA SER A 2 -30.07 5.52 10.05
C SER A 2 -30.58 6.05 11.38
N ARG A 3 -30.25 5.38 12.49
CA ARG A 3 -30.58 5.85 13.84
C ARG A 3 -29.92 7.23 14.08
N PRO A 4 -30.67 8.26 14.51
CA PRO A 4 -30.08 9.54 14.87
C PRO A 4 -29.32 9.35 16.19
N GLY A 5 -27.99 9.52 16.14
CA GLY A 5 -27.11 9.46 17.31
C GLY A 5 -26.00 8.39 17.27
N GLY A 6 -26.03 7.44 16.33
CA GLY A 6 -24.97 6.46 16.14
C GLY A 6 -23.99 6.92 15.05
N ARG A 7 -22.67 6.87 15.31
CA ARG A 7 -21.63 7.11 14.31
C ARG A 7 -21.96 6.37 13.01
N ASP A 8 -21.92 7.08 11.87
CA ASP A 8 -22.07 6.48 10.55
C ASP A 8 -20.96 5.42 10.34
N PRO A 9 -21.30 4.12 10.24
CA PRO A 9 -20.32 3.05 10.12
C PRO A 9 -19.50 3.16 8.84
N LEU A 10 -20.07 3.66 7.74
CA LEU A 10 -19.32 3.85 6.48
C LEU A 10 -18.30 4.99 6.61
N ALA A 11 -18.68 6.10 7.24
CA ALA A 11 -17.73 7.17 7.54
C ALA A 11 -16.55 6.69 8.40
N VAL A 12 -16.81 5.80 9.37
CA VAL A 12 -15.75 5.18 10.18
C VAL A 12 -14.84 4.29 9.32
N LEU A 13 -15.43 3.44 8.47
CA LEU A 13 -14.66 2.58 7.57
C LEU A 13 -13.80 3.38 6.58
N ARG A 14 -14.33 4.46 6.01
CA ARG A 14 -13.57 5.37 5.13
C ARG A 14 -12.38 5.97 5.84
N ARG A 15 -12.56 6.48 7.05
CA ARG A 15 -11.47 7.06 7.85
C ARG A 15 -10.40 6.02 8.17
N LEU A 16 -10.80 4.79 8.46
CA LEU A 16 -9.88 3.67 8.66
C LEU A 16 -9.08 3.38 7.38
N ARG A 17 -9.75 3.22 6.24
CA ARG A 17 -9.07 2.94 4.95
C ARG A 17 -8.11 4.05 4.55
N ALA A 18 -8.48 5.31 4.75
CA ALA A 18 -7.60 6.46 4.51
C ALA A 18 -6.34 6.39 5.39
N THR A 19 -6.50 6.00 6.66
CA THR A 19 -5.35 5.86 7.58
C THR A 19 -4.43 4.70 7.18
N GLU A 20 -5.01 3.55 6.82
CA GLU A 20 -4.25 2.39 6.32
C GLU A 20 -3.51 2.71 5.01
N MET A 21 -4.13 3.47 4.10
CA MET A 21 -3.50 3.96 2.88
C MET A 21 -2.28 4.83 3.18
N GLU A 22 -2.42 5.81 4.07
CA GLU A 22 -1.32 6.69 4.45
C GLU A 22 -0.20 5.92 5.15
N GLN A 23 -0.54 4.95 6.00
CA GLN A 23 0.44 4.05 6.60
C GLN A 23 1.18 3.22 5.53
N ALA A 24 0.46 2.64 4.57
CA ALA A 24 1.05 1.86 3.50
C ALA A 24 1.98 2.70 2.61
N LYS A 25 1.61 3.96 2.30
CA LYS A 25 2.46 4.90 1.56
C LYS A 25 3.77 5.19 2.30
N ARG A 26 3.69 5.47 3.61
CA ARG A 26 4.89 5.73 4.43
C ARG A 26 5.80 4.51 4.47
N VAL A 27 5.24 3.33 4.75
CA VAL A 27 6.01 2.08 4.78
C VAL A 27 6.66 1.83 3.42
N PHE A 28 5.93 2.01 2.32
CA PHE A 28 6.49 1.83 0.98
C PHE A 28 7.64 2.81 0.69
N GLY A 29 7.49 4.09 1.04
CA GLY A 29 8.55 5.09 0.94
C GLY A 29 9.79 4.71 1.74
N ASP A 30 9.62 4.27 2.99
CA ASP A 30 10.72 3.82 3.84
C ASP A 30 11.43 2.59 3.26
N ARG A 31 10.69 1.63 2.69
CA ARG A 31 11.28 0.45 2.06
C ARG A 31 12.07 0.81 0.80
N LEU A 32 11.57 1.71 -0.03
CA LEU A 32 12.30 2.21 -1.20
C LEU A 32 13.61 2.92 -0.80
N SER A 33 13.57 3.75 0.23
CA SER A 33 14.77 4.43 0.75
C SER A 33 15.83 3.44 1.26
N ARG A 34 15.39 2.38 1.96
CA ARG A 34 16.26 1.29 2.43
C ARG A 34 16.84 0.47 1.28
N LEU A 35 16.04 0.17 0.25
CA LEU A 35 16.50 -0.50 -0.96
C LEU A 35 17.60 0.31 -1.64
N ALA A 36 17.35 1.59 -1.91
CA ALA A 36 18.33 2.46 -2.55
C ALA A 36 19.64 2.57 -1.76
N THR A 37 19.55 2.54 -0.41
CA THR A 37 20.74 2.53 0.45
C THR A 37 21.49 1.20 0.37
N ALA A 38 20.78 0.07 0.37
CA ALA A 38 21.38 -1.25 0.26
C ALA A 38 22.04 -1.47 -1.11
N GLU A 39 21.41 -1.00 -2.20
CA GLU A 39 21.97 -1.04 -3.56
C GLU A 39 23.27 -0.24 -3.65
N ARG A 40 23.29 1.00 -3.12
CA ARG A 40 24.52 1.80 -3.05
C ARG A 40 25.61 1.12 -2.24
N SER A 41 25.26 0.46 -1.14
CA SER A 41 26.23 -0.28 -0.33
C SER A 41 26.79 -1.49 -1.07
N ALA A 42 25.96 -2.22 -1.82
CA ALA A 42 26.40 -3.35 -2.62
C ALA A 42 27.33 -2.90 -3.75
N GLN A 43 26.97 -1.83 -4.45
CA GLN A 43 27.82 -1.22 -5.47
C GLN A 43 29.16 -0.74 -4.89
N ALA A 44 29.14 -0.06 -3.75
CA ALA A 44 30.35 0.42 -3.09
C ALA A 44 31.28 -0.73 -2.66
N ALA A 45 30.73 -1.84 -2.16
CA ALA A 45 31.51 -3.03 -1.80
C ALA A 45 32.17 -3.67 -3.04
N GLU A 46 31.46 -3.72 -4.17
CA GLU A 46 31.99 -4.23 -5.42
C GLU A 46 33.05 -3.31 -6.03
N GLU A 47 32.88 -1.99 -5.94
CA GLU A 47 33.88 -1.02 -6.36
C GLU A 47 35.13 -1.04 -5.47
N ALA A 48 34.97 -1.24 -4.15
CA ALA A 48 36.09 -1.42 -3.23
C ALA A 48 36.91 -2.66 -3.61
N LEU A 49 36.24 -3.80 -3.83
CA LEU A 49 36.91 -5.04 -4.26
C LEU A 49 37.66 -4.86 -5.59
N ARG A 50 37.06 -4.16 -6.55
CA ARG A 50 37.71 -3.85 -7.85
C ARG A 50 38.94 -2.95 -7.68
N ARG A 51 38.87 -1.93 -6.82
CA ARG A 51 39.99 -1.03 -6.54
C ARG A 51 41.14 -1.77 -5.85
N GLU A 52 40.83 -2.58 -4.85
CA GLU A 52 41.85 -3.37 -4.13
C GLU A 52 42.51 -4.41 -5.05
N ALA A 53 41.73 -5.06 -5.93
CA ALA A 53 42.26 -5.97 -6.94
C ALA A 53 43.18 -5.26 -7.95
N ALA A 54 42.85 -4.03 -8.35
CA ALA A 54 43.67 -3.26 -9.28
C ALA A 54 44.98 -2.73 -8.66
N LEU A 55 45.03 -2.55 -7.34
CA LEU A 55 46.21 -2.05 -6.62
C LEU A 55 47.22 -3.14 -6.26
N ALA A 56 46.79 -4.39 -6.25
CA ALA A 56 47.64 -5.49 -5.83
C ALA A 56 48.56 -5.94 -6.98
N ALA A 57 49.87 -5.93 -6.71
CA ALA A 57 50.90 -6.19 -7.71
C ALA A 57 51.26 -7.67 -7.82
N GLU A 58 51.15 -8.43 -6.71
CA GLU A 58 51.43 -9.86 -6.67
C GLU A 58 50.26 -10.69 -6.08
N PRO A 59 50.09 -11.96 -6.50
CA PRO A 59 49.04 -12.86 -5.99
C PRO A 59 48.98 -13.01 -4.46
N ARG A 60 50.14 -12.91 -3.79
CA ARG A 60 50.27 -12.97 -2.33
C ARG A 60 49.68 -11.75 -1.61
N ASP A 61 49.54 -10.63 -2.32
CA ASP A 61 49.02 -9.40 -1.74
C ASP A 61 47.52 -9.51 -1.48
N HIS A 62 46.82 -10.47 -2.11
CA HIS A 62 45.37 -10.67 -1.98
C HIS A 62 44.97 -11.60 -0.83
N THR A 63 45.88 -12.46 -0.35
CA THR A 63 45.50 -13.63 0.47
C THR A 63 44.91 -13.27 1.84
N ALA A 64 45.23 -12.10 2.38
CA ALA A 64 44.72 -11.66 3.68
C ALA A 64 43.38 -10.91 3.60
N TRP A 65 43.11 -10.14 2.54
CA TRP A 65 41.94 -9.26 2.45
C TRP A 65 40.84 -9.78 1.51
N LEU A 66 41.19 -10.55 0.48
CA LEU A 66 40.23 -10.99 -0.54
C LEU A 66 39.06 -11.82 0.01
N PRO A 67 39.27 -12.79 0.93
CA PRO A 67 38.15 -13.52 1.54
C PRO A 67 37.20 -12.60 2.32
N LEU A 68 37.75 -11.60 3.02
CA LEU A 68 36.97 -10.62 3.77
C LEU A 68 36.18 -9.71 2.83
N GLY A 69 36.80 -9.20 1.77
CA GLY A 69 36.16 -8.34 0.78
C GLY A 69 35.05 -9.07 0.01
N LEU A 70 35.28 -10.34 -0.37
CA LEU A 70 34.24 -11.17 -1.00
C LEU A 70 33.06 -11.40 -0.07
N ARG A 71 33.32 -11.71 1.21
CA ARG A 71 32.26 -11.83 2.21
C ARG A 71 31.48 -10.53 2.38
N GLN A 72 32.16 -9.39 2.46
CA GLN A 72 31.50 -8.08 2.61
C GLN A 72 30.62 -7.74 1.40
N ARG A 73 31.11 -8.03 0.18
CA ARG A 73 30.31 -7.91 -1.05
C ARG A 73 29.07 -8.79 -0.98
N ASP A 74 29.24 -10.06 -0.63
CA ASP A 74 28.14 -11.02 -0.59
C ASP A 74 27.10 -10.62 0.47
N ASP A 75 27.54 -10.19 1.66
CA ASP A 75 26.67 -9.68 2.72
C ASP A 75 25.87 -8.44 2.26
N ALA A 76 26.51 -7.51 1.55
CA ALA A 76 25.87 -6.32 0.99
C ALA A 76 24.87 -6.66 -0.13
N MET A 77 25.21 -7.58 -1.03
CA MET A 77 24.31 -8.07 -2.07
C MET A 77 23.09 -8.79 -1.47
N GLN A 78 23.28 -9.59 -0.43
CA GLN A 78 22.17 -10.24 0.27
C GLN A 78 21.30 -9.22 1.00
N ALA A 79 21.89 -8.17 1.56
CA ALA A 79 21.12 -7.07 2.15
C ALA A 79 20.27 -6.35 1.10
N ALA A 80 20.80 -6.10 -0.11
CA ALA A 80 20.06 -5.51 -1.22
C ALA A 80 18.88 -6.40 -1.64
N ARG A 81 19.10 -7.71 -1.84
CA ARG A 81 18.02 -8.68 -2.18
C ARG A 81 16.91 -8.72 -1.12
N ARG A 82 17.27 -8.69 0.17
CA ARG A 82 16.29 -8.63 1.26
C ARG A 82 15.51 -7.32 1.25
N ALA A 83 16.18 -6.20 0.97
CA ALA A 83 15.53 -4.90 0.88
C ALA A 83 14.57 -4.83 -0.33
N GLU A 84 14.95 -5.42 -1.45
CA GLU A 84 14.11 -5.54 -2.66
C GLU A 84 12.85 -6.35 -2.37
N ALA A 85 12.99 -7.54 -1.79
CA ALA A 85 11.86 -8.36 -1.39
C ALA A 85 10.92 -7.63 -0.42
N ALA A 86 11.46 -6.84 0.51
CA ALA A 86 10.67 -6.03 1.43
C ALA A 86 9.95 -4.85 0.74
N ALA A 87 10.57 -4.24 -0.28
CA ALA A 87 9.96 -3.19 -1.09
C ALA A 87 8.79 -3.74 -1.93
N GLU A 88 8.95 -4.92 -2.53
CA GLU A 88 7.88 -5.59 -3.28
C GLU A 88 6.71 -6.01 -2.38
N GLN A 89 6.98 -6.51 -1.16
CA GLN A 89 5.92 -6.76 -0.18
C GLN A 89 5.17 -5.48 0.20
N ALA A 90 5.89 -4.36 0.40
CA ALA A 90 5.25 -3.08 0.71
C ALA A 90 4.45 -2.53 -0.48
N ARG A 91 4.90 -2.76 -1.71
CA ARG A 91 4.16 -2.43 -2.94
C ARG A 91 2.85 -3.21 -3.03
N ALA A 92 2.89 -4.52 -2.75
CA ALA A 92 1.70 -5.36 -2.70
C ALA A 92 0.72 -4.89 -1.61
N ALA A 93 1.23 -4.55 -0.42
CA ALA A 93 0.41 -4.01 0.67
C ALA A 93 -0.26 -2.67 0.29
N LEU A 94 0.46 -1.78 -0.39
CA LEU A 94 -0.10 -0.52 -0.89
C LEU A 94 -1.20 -0.76 -1.95
N ALA A 95 -1.00 -1.74 -2.83
CA ALA A 95 -2.02 -2.12 -3.80
C ALA A 95 -3.29 -2.68 -3.11
N ALA A 96 -3.11 -3.50 -2.07
CA ALA A 96 -4.22 -4.04 -1.27
C ALA A 96 -4.98 -2.92 -0.51
N ALA A 97 -4.26 -1.94 0.06
CA ALA A 97 -4.87 -0.78 0.69
C ALA A 97 -5.72 0.02 -0.31
N ARG A 98 -5.21 0.26 -1.53
CA ARG A 98 -5.95 0.93 -2.62
C ARG A 98 -7.19 0.17 -3.04
N ALA A 99 -7.09 -1.16 -3.15
CA ALA A 99 -8.24 -1.99 -3.48
C ALA A 99 -9.32 -1.91 -2.38
N SER A 100 -8.90 -1.88 -1.11
CA SER A 100 -9.80 -1.80 0.04
C SER A 100 -10.50 -0.44 0.14
N GLU A 101 -9.79 0.66 -0.14
CA GLU A 101 -10.38 2.00 -0.24
C GLU A 101 -11.48 2.05 -1.32
N ARG A 102 -11.17 1.61 -2.54
CA ARG A 102 -12.13 1.52 -3.65
C ARG A 102 -13.32 0.59 -3.38
N ALA A 103 -13.13 -0.43 -2.54
CA ALA A 103 -14.22 -1.31 -2.13
C ALA A 103 -15.21 -0.59 -1.22
N VAL A 104 -14.72 0.26 -0.30
CA VAL A 104 -15.58 1.08 0.57
C VAL A 104 -16.30 2.17 -0.23
N GLU A 105 -15.63 2.81 -1.19
CA GLU A 105 -16.26 3.77 -2.11
C GLU A 105 -17.44 3.14 -2.87
N ARG A 106 -17.22 1.99 -3.50
CA ARG A 106 -18.28 1.25 -4.21
C ARG A 106 -19.40 0.76 -3.31
N LEU A 107 -19.12 0.48 -2.04
CA LEU A 107 -20.16 0.13 -1.08
C LEU A 107 -21.04 1.33 -0.74
N GLN A 108 -20.44 2.50 -0.59
CA GLN A 108 -21.17 3.74 -0.35
C GLN A 108 -22.07 4.10 -1.53
N GLU A 109 -21.55 4.05 -2.76
CA GLU A 109 -22.33 4.30 -3.98
C GLU A 109 -23.58 3.41 -4.04
N ARG A 110 -23.44 2.11 -3.74
CA ARG A 110 -24.57 1.18 -3.72
C ARG A 110 -25.62 1.53 -2.65
N TRP A 111 -25.17 1.98 -1.48
CA TRP A 111 -26.09 2.36 -0.40
C TRP A 111 -26.86 3.64 -0.75
N GLU A 112 -26.20 4.59 -1.41
CA GLU A 112 -26.83 5.81 -1.92
C GLU A 112 -27.87 5.47 -3.00
N ASP A 113 -27.51 4.64 -3.98
CA ASP A 113 -28.44 4.14 -5.01
C ASP A 113 -29.66 3.43 -4.42
N GLU A 114 -29.45 2.57 -3.41
CA GLU A 114 -30.53 1.87 -2.72
C GLU A 114 -31.43 2.83 -1.96
N ALA A 115 -30.85 3.82 -1.26
CA ALA A 115 -31.60 4.84 -0.54
C ALA A 115 -32.47 5.69 -1.48
N GLU A 116 -31.93 6.09 -2.64
CA GLU A 116 -32.67 6.82 -3.68
C GLU A 116 -33.83 6.00 -4.23
N ARG A 117 -33.60 4.72 -4.58
CA ARG A 117 -34.65 3.82 -5.05
C ARG A 117 -35.75 3.63 -4.02
N HIS A 118 -35.38 3.49 -2.75
CA HIS A 118 -36.34 3.38 -1.65
C HIS A 118 -37.15 4.67 -1.47
N ALA A 119 -36.52 5.85 -1.56
CA ALA A 119 -37.19 7.14 -1.47
C ALA A 119 -38.18 7.33 -2.64
N ALA A 120 -37.76 7.07 -3.88
CA ALA A 120 -38.61 7.16 -5.06
C ALA A 120 -39.81 6.19 -4.98
N LYS A 121 -39.59 4.97 -4.47
CA LYS A 121 -40.67 4.01 -4.24
C LYS A 121 -41.66 4.50 -3.18
N ALA A 122 -41.18 5.09 -2.09
CA ALA A 122 -42.02 5.63 -1.03
C ALA A 122 -42.84 6.85 -1.51
N GLU A 123 -42.24 7.73 -2.30
CA GLU A 123 -42.92 8.87 -2.91
C GLU A 123 -44.03 8.41 -3.87
N ARG A 124 -43.72 7.45 -4.76
CA ARG A 124 -44.73 6.87 -5.66
C ARG A 124 -45.90 6.26 -4.90
N GLN A 125 -45.62 5.49 -3.83
CA GLN A 125 -46.66 4.90 -2.99
C GLN A 125 -47.52 5.98 -2.28
N ALA A 126 -46.91 7.09 -1.86
CA ALA A 126 -47.63 8.20 -1.26
C ALA A 126 -48.57 8.88 -2.26
N LEU A 127 -48.12 9.08 -3.50
CA LEU A 127 -48.93 9.64 -4.60
C LEU A 127 -50.08 8.70 -4.97
N ASP A 128 -49.83 7.40 -5.12
CA ASP A 128 -50.86 6.39 -5.42
C ASP A 128 -51.93 6.37 -4.31
N ALA A 129 -51.51 6.40 -3.04
CA ALA A 129 -52.42 6.44 -1.89
C ALA A 129 -53.23 7.75 -1.79
N ALA A 130 -52.68 8.88 -2.23
CA ALA A 130 -53.41 10.15 -2.31
C ALA A 130 -54.44 10.13 -3.47
N GLY A 131 -54.05 9.61 -4.63
CA GLY A 131 -54.90 9.50 -5.81
C GLY A 131 -56.07 8.54 -5.65
N LEU A 132 -55.93 7.48 -4.83
CA LEU A 132 -57.04 6.58 -4.46
C LEU A 132 -58.04 7.27 -3.54
N ARG A 133 -57.58 8.08 -2.58
CA ARG A 133 -58.45 8.81 -1.63
C ARG A 133 -59.26 9.93 -2.30
N GLY A 134 -58.72 10.58 -3.33
CA GLY A 134 -59.41 11.61 -4.09
C GLY A 134 -60.51 11.09 -5.02
N ARG A 135 -60.49 9.79 -5.38
CA ARG A 135 -61.45 9.16 -6.30
C ARG A 135 -62.68 8.56 -5.60
N THR A 136 -62.61 8.41 -4.29
CA THR A 136 -63.68 7.87 -3.42
C THR A 136 -64.51 8.97 -2.73
N ARG A 137 -64.32 10.24 -3.11
CA ARG A 137 -65.19 11.37 -2.77
C ARG A 137 -65.90 11.85 -4.01
#